data_AF-A0A090Q2W9-F1
#
_entry.id   AF-A0A090Q2W9-F1
#
_cell.length_a   1.000
_cell.length_b   1.000
_cell.length_c   1.000
_cell.angle_alpha   90.00
_cell.angle_beta   90.00
_cell.angle_gamma   90.00
#
_symmetry.space_group_name_H-M   'P 1'
#
loop_
_entity.id
_entity.type
_entity.pdbx_description
1 polymer ?
#
loop_
_entity_poly.entity_id
_entity_poly.type
_entity_poly.pdbx_seq_one_letter_code
_entity_poly.pdbx_strand_id
1 'polypeptide(L)'
;MKRTQNRPLPTGRISVPVAWAYGIAMALTGVFLLYLINIPTAFFGALSIVLYAAIYTPLKTITPLCVFVGAFPGAIPYMLGWVAASGDFGIEPGTLFMLQFFWQFPHFWAIGWMLEDDYKAGGFKMLPTGAADKGTALQVVLYTIWTVLISIIPVFNITGELYITWYSAILVGILGLWFLYYAIKLFKEQSKTVARKLMLVSVSYITLIQIIYVADKFLR
;
A
#
# COMPACT_ATOMS: atom_id res chain seq x y z
N MET A 1 -12.83 9.17 18.31
CA MET A 1 -13.53 8.86 17.04
C MET A 1 -14.56 7.78 17.27
N LYS A 2 -15.76 7.90 16.68
CA LYS A 2 -16.82 6.87 16.79
C LYS A 2 -16.33 5.46 16.39
N ARG A 3 -15.45 5.37 15.40
CA ARG A 3 -14.88 4.10 14.90
C ARG A 3 -13.96 3.37 15.88
N THR A 4 -13.25 4.07 16.76
CA THR A 4 -12.19 3.47 17.59
C THR A 4 -12.57 3.33 19.06
N GLN A 5 -13.72 3.88 19.47
CA GLN A 5 -14.14 3.92 20.87
C GLN A 5 -14.35 2.54 21.50
N ASN A 6 -14.74 1.54 20.69
CA ASN A 6 -15.03 0.19 21.17
C ASN A 6 -13.81 -0.75 21.14
N ARG A 7 -12.61 -0.23 20.88
CA ARG A 7 -11.39 -1.05 20.82
C ARG A 7 -10.97 -1.52 22.23
N PRO A 8 -10.24 -2.64 22.36
CA PRO A 8 -9.89 -3.22 23.67
C PRO A 8 -9.12 -2.28 24.61
N LEU A 9 -8.22 -1.44 24.08
CA LEU A 9 -7.45 -0.47 24.86
C LEU A 9 -8.32 0.69 25.39
N PRO A 10 -9.07 1.45 24.55
CA PRO A 10 -9.98 2.50 25.06
C PRO A 10 -11.06 2.02 26.02
N THR A 11 -11.52 0.77 25.87
CA THR A 11 -12.55 0.16 26.73
C THR A 11 -11.99 -0.50 27.99
N GLY A 12 -10.67 -0.50 28.19
CA GLY A 12 -10.03 -1.12 29.35
C GLY A 12 -10.08 -2.65 29.39
N ARG A 13 -10.54 -3.32 28.31
CA ARG A 13 -10.57 -4.79 28.22
C ARG A 13 -9.18 -5.41 28.21
N ILE A 14 -8.16 -4.63 27.82
CA ILE A 14 -6.74 -5.01 27.88
C ILE A 14 -5.97 -3.82 28.47
N SER A 15 -5.09 -4.09 29.44
CA SER A 15 -4.21 -3.06 30.01
C SER A 15 -3.05 -2.73 29.06
N VAL A 16 -2.52 -1.50 29.16
CA VAL A 16 -1.40 -1.05 28.32
C VAL A 16 -0.16 -1.95 28.43
N PRO A 17 0.28 -2.40 29.63
CA PRO A 17 1.42 -3.31 29.73
C PRO A 17 1.18 -4.66 29.06
N VAL A 18 -0.04 -5.20 29.15
CA VAL A 18 -0.40 -6.46 28.50
C VAL A 18 -0.38 -6.32 26.98
N ALA A 19 -0.89 -5.20 26.45
CA ALA A 19 -0.81 -4.91 25.02
C ALA A 19 0.65 -4.80 24.52
N TRP A 20 1.54 -4.18 25.30
CA TRP A 20 2.97 -4.15 25.00
C TRP A 20 3.60 -5.53 25.00
N ALA A 21 3.31 -6.36 26.00
CA ALA A 21 3.82 -7.73 26.07
C ALA A 21 3.43 -8.55 24.84
N TYR A 22 2.14 -8.50 24.44
CA TYR A 22 1.68 -9.18 23.22
C TYR A 22 2.35 -8.63 21.97
N GLY A 23 2.47 -7.30 21.84
CA GLY A 23 3.10 -6.67 20.68
C GLY A 23 4.57 -7.07 20.51
N ILE A 24 5.34 -7.05 21.60
CA ILE A 24 6.76 -7.45 21.60
C ILE A 24 6.88 -8.95 21.32
N ALA A 25 6.08 -9.80 21.95
CA ALA A 25 6.11 -11.24 21.72
C ALA A 25 5.81 -11.59 20.26
N MET A 26 4.79 -10.98 19.66
CA MET A 26 4.46 -11.16 18.25
C MET A 26 5.56 -10.64 17.31
N ALA A 27 6.14 -9.48 17.62
CA ALA A 27 7.23 -8.91 16.82
C ALA A 27 8.48 -9.80 16.84
N LEU A 28 8.92 -10.24 18.02
CA LEU A 28 10.09 -11.12 18.17
C LEU A 28 9.85 -12.48 17.51
N THR A 29 8.68 -13.08 17.73
CA THR A 29 8.32 -14.36 17.10
C THR A 29 8.27 -14.23 15.58
N GLY A 30 7.65 -13.17 15.06
CA GLY A 30 7.57 -12.92 13.61
C GLY A 30 8.95 -12.73 12.97
N VAL A 31 9.81 -11.90 13.58
CA VAL A 31 11.18 -11.68 13.08
C VAL A 31 12.01 -12.96 13.15
N PHE A 32 11.87 -13.75 14.22
CA PHE A 32 12.53 -15.03 14.35
C PHE A 32 12.09 -16.01 13.25
N LEU A 33 10.79 -16.11 12.98
CA LEU A 33 10.28 -16.95 11.89
C LEU A 33 10.81 -16.51 10.51
N LEU A 34 10.91 -15.20 10.28
CA LEU A 34 11.50 -14.68 9.04
C LEU A 34 13.01 -14.96 8.95
N TYR A 35 13.72 -14.97 10.08
CA TYR A 35 15.15 -15.32 10.15
C TYR A 35 15.41 -16.78 9.80
N LEU A 36 14.49 -17.68 10.16
CA LEU A 36 14.55 -19.09 9.76
C LEU A 36 14.46 -19.28 8.24
N ILE A 37 13.93 -18.29 7.50
CA ILE A 37 13.92 -18.30 6.03
C ILE A 37 15.26 -17.78 5.51
N ASN A 38 15.57 -16.50 5.77
CA ASN A 38 16.87 -15.89 5.47
C ASN A 38 17.05 -14.53 6.18
N ILE A 39 18.30 -14.07 6.26
CA ILE A 39 18.67 -12.82 6.95
C ILE A 39 18.01 -11.58 6.31
N PRO A 40 18.01 -11.39 4.97
CA PRO A 40 17.38 -10.22 4.34
C PRO A 40 15.88 -10.12 4.63
N THR A 41 15.15 -11.24 4.60
CA THR A 41 13.72 -11.31 4.90
C THR A 41 13.44 -10.89 6.34
N ALA A 42 14.25 -11.36 7.30
CA ALA A 42 14.14 -10.93 8.70
C ALA A 42 14.42 -9.43 8.87
N PHE A 43 15.46 -8.93 8.21
CA PHE A 43 15.84 -7.51 8.26
C PHE A 43 14.71 -6.61 7.75
N PHE A 44 14.17 -6.87 6.56
CA PHE A 44 13.08 -6.08 6.01
C PHE A 44 11.79 -6.21 6.83
N GLY A 45 11.50 -7.39 7.37
CA GLY A 45 10.39 -7.59 8.29
C GLY A 45 10.51 -6.74 9.56
N ALA A 46 11.68 -6.77 10.22
CA ALA A 46 11.97 -5.95 11.39
C ALA A 46 11.90 -4.45 11.08
N LEU A 47 12.47 -4.04 9.93
CA LEU A 47 12.40 -2.66 9.45
C LEU A 47 10.95 -2.21 9.26
N SER A 48 10.10 -3.05 8.66
CA SER A 48 8.67 -2.75 8.48
C SER A 48 7.94 -2.51 9.81
N ILE A 49 8.21 -3.34 10.83
CA ILE A 49 7.64 -3.18 12.17
C ILE A 49 8.05 -1.82 12.77
N VAL A 50 9.33 -1.49 12.73
CA VAL A 50 9.85 -0.23 13.28
C VAL A 50 9.26 0.98 12.54
N LEU A 51 9.29 0.96 11.20
CA LEU A 51 8.73 2.04 10.38
C LEU A 51 7.24 2.24 10.68
N TYR A 52 6.47 1.16 10.83
CA TYR A 52 5.04 1.24 11.10
C TYR A 52 4.72 1.76 12.51
N ALA A 53 5.31 1.13 13.52
CA ALA A 53 4.95 1.39 14.92
C ALA A 53 5.61 2.67 15.46
N ALA A 54 6.90 2.88 15.18
CA ALA A 54 7.66 3.97 15.77
C ALA A 54 7.63 5.26 14.95
N ILE A 55 7.46 5.18 13.62
CA ILE A 55 7.54 6.36 12.74
C ILE A 55 6.18 6.74 12.17
N TYR A 56 5.54 5.85 11.42
CA TYR A 56 4.27 6.11 10.74
C TYR A 56 3.13 6.44 11.72
N THR A 57 2.98 5.62 12.77
CA THR A 57 1.88 5.76 13.74
C THR A 57 1.83 7.15 14.41
N PRO A 58 2.93 7.68 15.00
CA PRO A 58 2.92 9.03 15.56
C PRO A 58 2.80 10.13 14.49
N LEU A 59 3.36 9.94 13.29
CA LEU A 59 3.29 10.96 12.23
C LEU A 59 1.86 11.28 11.78
N LYS A 60 0.91 10.36 11.93
CA LYS A 60 -0.50 10.54 11.49
C LYS A 60 -1.19 11.78 12.04
N THR A 61 -0.83 12.19 13.26
CA THR A 61 -1.39 13.37 13.92
C THR A 61 -0.59 14.64 13.65
N ILE A 62 0.62 14.50 13.10
CA ILE A 62 1.58 15.59 12.93
C ILE A 62 1.51 16.15 11.51
N THR A 63 1.63 15.28 10.49
CA THR A 63 1.84 15.69 9.09
C THR A 63 1.18 14.76 8.05
N PRO A 64 0.70 15.30 6.91
CA PRO A 64 0.29 14.52 5.74
C PRO A 64 1.36 13.54 5.22
N LEU A 65 2.64 13.79 5.50
CA LEU A 65 3.74 12.91 5.12
C LEU A 65 3.66 11.52 5.79
N CYS A 66 2.77 11.34 6.78
CA CYS A 66 2.50 10.03 7.35
C CYS A 66 2.10 9.00 6.28
N VAL A 67 1.32 9.36 5.26
CA VAL A 67 0.92 8.40 4.21
C VAL A 67 2.14 7.95 3.40
N PHE A 68 3.05 8.87 3.09
CA PHE A 68 4.30 8.56 2.40
C PHE A 68 5.20 7.64 3.23
N VAL A 69 5.43 7.97 4.50
CA VAL A 69 6.23 7.12 5.41
C VAL A 69 5.57 5.76 5.64
N GLY A 70 4.24 5.73 5.75
CA GLY A 70 3.45 4.51 5.90
C GLY A 70 3.46 3.62 4.66
N ALA A 71 3.78 4.17 3.47
CA ALA A 71 3.85 3.40 2.24
C ALA A 71 5.05 2.45 2.20
N PHE A 72 6.15 2.77 2.90
CA PHE A 72 7.31 1.87 3.02
C PHE A 72 6.97 0.54 3.70
N PRO A 73 6.48 0.51 4.97
CA PRO A 73 6.09 -0.74 5.60
C PRO A 73 4.92 -1.42 4.91
N GLY A 74 4.07 -0.67 4.20
CA GLY A 74 3.00 -1.23 3.37
C GLY A 74 3.50 -1.93 2.10
N ALA A 75 4.64 -1.51 1.54
CA ALA A 75 5.22 -2.07 0.33
C ALA A 75 6.17 -3.24 0.58
N ILE A 76 6.82 -3.26 1.76
CA ILE A 76 7.75 -4.32 2.16
C ILE A 76 7.15 -5.73 2.00
N PRO A 77 5.95 -6.06 2.52
CA PRO A 77 5.44 -7.44 2.47
C PRO A 77 5.32 -8.01 1.05
N TYR A 78 5.04 -7.16 0.06
CA TYR A 78 4.82 -7.58 -1.30
C TYR A 78 6.13 -7.97 -2.00
N MET A 79 7.21 -7.23 -1.76
CA MET A 79 8.55 -7.63 -2.20
C MET A 79 9.15 -8.76 -1.35
N LEU A 80 8.74 -8.88 -0.08
CA LEU A 80 9.31 -9.83 0.87
C LEU A 80 9.10 -11.28 0.44
N GLY A 81 7.99 -11.58 -0.24
CA GLY A 81 7.75 -12.91 -0.80
C GLY A 81 8.81 -13.32 -1.83
N TRP A 82 9.32 -12.38 -2.62
CA TRP A 82 10.40 -12.64 -3.56
C TRP A 82 11.75 -12.80 -2.85
N VAL A 83 12.08 -11.89 -1.92
CA VAL A 83 13.31 -11.95 -1.12
C VAL A 83 13.38 -13.23 -0.28
N ALA A 84 12.24 -13.74 0.19
CA ALA A 84 12.16 -15.02 0.90
C ALA A 84 12.63 -16.20 0.03
N ALA A 85 12.32 -16.17 -1.27
CA ALA A 85 12.70 -17.22 -2.21
C ALA A 85 14.11 -17.04 -2.79
N SER A 86 14.50 -15.81 -3.12
CA SER A 86 15.80 -15.51 -3.75
C SER A 86 16.94 -15.35 -2.76
N GLY A 87 16.65 -14.92 -1.52
CA GLY A 87 17.67 -14.52 -0.55
C GLY A 87 18.39 -13.20 -0.88
N ASP A 88 17.92 -12.43 -1.87
CA ASP A 88 18.55 -11.19 -2.30
C ASP A 88 17.54 -10.09 -2.67
N PHE A 89 17.96 -8.83 -2.54
CA PHE A 89 17.21 -7.65 -2.93
C PHE A 89 17.76 -7.06 -4.24
N GLY A 90 17.25 -7.59 -5.35
CA GLY A 90 17.56 -7.14 -6.72
C GLY A 90 16.46 -6.28 -7.35
N ILE A 91 16.44 -6.27 -8.68
CA ILE A 91 15.49 -5.50 -9.49
C ILE A 91 14.04 -6.03 -9.39
N GLU A 92 13.88 -7.34 -9.19
CA GLU A 92 12.59 -8.03 -9.08
C GLU A 92 11.82 -7.59 -7.82
N PRO A 93 12.35 -7.81 -6.59
CA PRO A 93 11.68 -7.33 -5.38
C PRO A 93 11.57 -5.80 -5.37
N GLY A 94 12.56 -5.08 -5.92
CA GLY A 94 12.49 -3.62 -6.07
C GLY A 94 11.30 -3.15 -6.91
N THR A 95 11.00 -3.85 -8.02
CA THR A 95 9.85 -3.54 -8.88
C THR A 95 8.53 -3.82 -8.17
N LEU A 96 8.41 -4.95 -7.47
CA LEU A 96 7.23 -5.27 -6.66
C LEU A 96 7.03 -4.25 -5.54
N PHE A 97 8.11 -3.85 -4.86
CA PHE A 97 8.08 -2.80 -3.86
C PHE A 97 7.53 -1.50 -4.45
N MET A 98 8.08 -1.03 -5.58
CA MET A 98 7.62 0.20 -6.24
C MET A 98 6.14 0.11 -6.63
N LEU A 99 5.70 -1.02 -7.20
CA LEU A 99 4.31 -1.22 -7.57
C LEU A 99 3.37 -1.05 -6.37
N GLN A 100 3.67 -1.73 -5.26
CA GLN A 100 2.88 -1.66 -4.05
C GLN A 100 2.96 -0.28 -3.38
N PHE A 101 4.14 0.35 -3.39
CA PHE A 101 4.39 1.68 -2.83
C PHE A 101 3.55 2.74 -3.54
N PHE A 102 3.62 2.82 -4.88
CA PHE A 102 2.88 3.82 -5.64
C PHE A 102 1.36 3.58 -5.63
N TRP A 103 0.93 2.31 -5.66
CA TRP A 103 -0.49 1.96 -5.64
C TRP A 103 -1.22 2.45 -4.38
N GLN A 104 -0.53 2.47 -3.24
CA GLN A 104 -1.13 2.81 -1.95
C GLN A 104 -1.64 4.25 -1.87
N PHE A 105 -1.02 5.19 -2.57
CA PHE A 105 -1.40 6.60 -2.53
C PHE A 105 -2.81 6.87 -3.06
N PRO A 106 -3.16 6.52 -4.32
CA PRO A 106 -4.51 6.72 -4.82
C PRO A 106 -5.55 5.94 -4.00
N HIS A 107 -5.21 4.77 -3.47
CA HIS A 107 -6.08 4.00 -2.59
C HIS A 107 -6.34 4.69 -1.25
N PHE A 108 -5.28 5.04 -0.51
CA PHE A 108 -5.39 5.65 0.81
C PHE A 108 -5.94 7.06 0.76
N TRP A 109 -5.62 7.84 -0.28
CA TRP A 109 -6.23 9.16 -0.47
C TRP A 109 -7.69 9.08 -0.86
N ALA A 110 -8.13 8.05 -1.59
CA ALA A 110 -9.56 7.80 -1.81
C ALA A 110 -10.30 7.52 -0.48
N ILE A 111 -9.71 6.72 0.41
CA ILE A 111 -10.24 6.50 1.77
C ILE A 111 -10.22 7.81 2.59
N GLY A 112 -9.11 8.55 2.51
CA GLY A 112 -8.93 9.87 3.12
C GLY A 112 -10.03 10.85 2.72
N TRP A 113 -10.41 10.83 1.44
CA TRP A 113 -11.47 11.66 0.88
C TRP A 113 -12.85 11.27 1.41
N MET A 114 -13.13 9.97 1.49
CA MET A 114 -14.41 9.47 2.02
C MET A 114 -14.61 9.80 3.50
N LEU A 115 -13.53 9.71 4.28
CA LEU A 115 -13.52 9.82 5.74
C LEU A 115 -12.94 11.16 6.24
N GLU A 116 -12.91 12.17 5.38
CA GLU A 116 -12.28 13.46 5.71
C GLU A 116 -12.82 14.07 7.00
N ASP A 117 -14.15 14.10 7.16
CA ASP A 117 -14.81 14.69 8.34
C ASP A 117 -14.44 13.94 9.63
N ASP A 118 -14.41 12.61 9.59
CA ASP A 118 -14.01 11.76 10.71
C ASP A 118 -12.53 11.93 11.06
N TYR A 119 -11.66 12.08 10.06
CA TYR A 119 -10.24 12.31 10.26
C TYR A 119 -9.97 13.70 10.84
N LYS A 120 -10.62 14.74 10.33
CA LYS A 120 -10.55 16.10 10.91
C LYS A 120 -11.01 16.10 12.37
N ALA A 121 -12.13 15.45 12.68
CA ALA A 121 -12.61 15.31 14.06
C ALA A 121 -11.64 14.52 14.98
N GLY A 122 -10.82 13.64 14.40
CA GLY A 122 -9.77 12.90 15.11
C GLY A 122 -8.40 13.58 15.14
N GLY A 123 -8.25 14.77 14.55
CA GLY A 123 -6.96 15.47 14.43
C GLY A 123 -5.97 14.82 13.45
N PHE A 124 -6.45 13.95 12.55
CA PHE A 124 -5.61 13.23 11.60
C PHE A 124 -5.42 14.02 10.29
N LYS A 125 -4.18 14.06 9.80
CA LYS A 125 -3.82 14.71 8.53
C LYS A 125 -3.46 13.65 7.49
N MET A 126 -4.47 13.15 6.77
CA MET A 126 -4.32 12.01 5.86
C MET A 126 -4.28 12.39 4.37
N LEU A 127 -4.82 13.55 4.01
CA LEU A 127 -4.82 14.03 2.62
C LEU A 127 -3.56 14.84 2.35
N PRO A 128 -2.96 14.72 1.15
CA PRO A 128 -1.66 15.30 0.87
C PRO A 128 -1.67 16.84 0.87
N THR A 129 -2.80 17.46 0.50
CA THR A 129 -3.00 18.92 0.65
C THR A 129 -3.70 19.30 1.96
N GLY A 130 -4.05 18.33 2.79
CA GLY A 130 -4.84 18.52 4.01
C GLY A 130 -6.36 18.62 3.80
N ALA A 131 -6.83 18.63 2.54
CA ALA A 131 -8.26 18.74 2.22
C ALA A 131 -8.64 17.91 0.98
N ALA A 132 -9.93 17.59 0.85
CA ALA A 132 -10.51 16.92 -0.32
C ALA A 132 -10.68 17.90 -1.50
N ASP A 133 -9.57 18.28 -2.11
CA ASP A 133 -9.51 19.31 -3.15
C ASP A 133 -8.94 18.79 -4.49
N LYS A 134 -8.89 19.68 -5.48
CA LYS A 134 -8.32 19.36 -6.80
C LYS A 134 -6.82 19.03 -6.73
N GLY A 135 -6.08 19.59 -5.77
CA GLY A 135 -4.66 19.30 -5.59
C GLY A 135 -4.43 17.86 -5.13
N THR A 136 -5.21 17.39 -4.15
CA THR A 136 -5.24 15.98 -3.74
C THR A 136 -5.66 15.08 -4.90
N ALA A 137 -6.72 15.45 -5.64
CA ALA A 137 -7.17 14.63 -6.76
C ALA A 137 -6.14 14.58 -7.91
N LEU A 138 -5.38 15.66 -8.13
CA LEU A 138 -4.29 15.67 -9.11
C LEU A 138 -3.18 14.70 -8.70
N GLN A 139 -2.79 14.71 -7.43
CA GLN A 139 -1.80 13.75 -6.93
C GLN A 139 -2.31 12.31 -7.07
N VAL A 140 -3.59 12.04 -6.78
CA VAL A 140 -4.21 10.73 -7.04
C VAL A 140 -4.01 10.31 -8.50
N VAL A 141 -4.30 11.18 -9.47
CA VAL A 141 -4.10 10.88 -10.90
C VAL A 141 -2.63 10.59 -11.21
N LEU A 142 -1.69 11.44 -10.75
CA LEU A 142 -0.27 11.26 -11.01
C LEU A 142 0.27 9.94 -10.46
N TYR A 143 -0.09 9.59 -9.22
CA TYR A 143 0.34 8.33 -8.61
C TYR A 143 -0.34 7.11 -9.24
N THR A 144 -1.59 7.24 -9.71
CA THR A 144 -2.22 6.18 -10.52
C THR A 144 -1.48 5.95 -11.83
N ILE A 145 -1.04 7.01 -12.53
CA ILE A 145 -0.22 6.87 -13.76
C ILE A 145 1.07 6.10 -13.46
N TRP A 146 1.81 6.49 -12.42
CA TRP A 146 3.03 5.78 -12.02
C TRP A 146 2.76 4.32 -11.68
N THR A 147 1.68 4.04 -10.95
CA THR A 147 1.28 2.66 -10.61
C THR A 147 1.07 1.82 -11.88
N VAL A 148 0.34 2.36 -12.86
CA VAL A 148 0.07 1.66 -14.13
C VAL A 148 1.34 1.45 -14.93
N LEU A 149 2.21 2.47 -15.04
CA LEU A 149 3.49 2.32 -15.73
C LEU A 149 4.34 1.22 -15.10
N ILE A 150 4.53 1.24 -13.78
CA ILE A 150 5.32 0.25 -13.05
C ILE A 150 4.73 -1.16 -13.22
N SER A 151 3.41 -1.30 -13.24
CA SER A 151 2.76 -2.61 -13.44
C SER A 151 2.96 -3.22 -14.83
N ILE A 152 3.34 -2.41 -15.83
CA ILE A 152 3.54 -2.87 -17.21
C ILE A 152 5.03 -3.09 -17.50
N ILE A 153 5.93 -2.42 -16.76
CA ILE A 153 7.39 -2.50 -16.95
C ILE A 153 7.92 -3.94 -17.14
N PRO A 154 7.43 -4.97 -16.41
CA PRO A 154 7.93 -6.33 -16.59
C PRO A 154 7.83 -6.91 -18.01
N VAL A 155 7.00 -6.35 -18.89
CA VAL A 155 6.92 -6.76 -20.30
C VAL A 155 8.19 -6.46 -21.10
N PHE A 156 8.95 -5.44 -20.69
CA PHE A 156 10.15 -5.01 -21.40
C PHE A 156 11.37 -5.88 -21.09
N ASN A 157 11.22 -6.89 -20.24
CA ASN A 157 12.30 -7.82 -19.85
C ASN A 157 13.53 -7.11 -19.25
N ILE A 158 13.30 -5.97 -18.57
CA ILE A 158 14.34 -5.20 -17.86
C ILE A 158 14.32 -5.42 -16.34
N THR A 159 13.37 -6.21 -15.85
CA THR A 159 13.15 -6.49 -14.43
C THR A 159 13.61 -7.89 -14.04
N GLY A 160 14.65 -8.40 -14.69
CA GLY A 160 15.23 -9.71 -14.40
C GLY A 160 14.22 -10.85 -14.61
N GLU A 161 14.07 -11.75 -13.64
CA GLU A 161 13.17 -12.91 -13.77
C GLU A 161 11.68 -12.55 -13.64
N LEU A 162 11.38 -11.37 -13.09
CA LEU A 162 10.03 -10.82 -13.09
C LEU A 162 9.70 -10.37 -14.51
N TYR A 163 8.97 -11.18 -15.25
CA TYR A 163 8.56 -10.92 -16.62
C TYR A 163 7.09 -11.29 -16.81
N ILE A 164 6.39 -10.53 -17.65
CA ILE A 164 5.03 -10.86 -18.11
C ILE A 164 4.97 -10.84 -19.63
N THR A 165 4.18 -11.73 -20.24
CA THR A 165 3.96 -11.69 -21.69
C THR A 165 3.25 -10.41 -22.14
N TRP A 166 3.33 -10.09 -23.43
CA TRP A 166 2.66 -8.93 -24.00
C TRP A 166 1.13 -8.99 -23.87
N TYR A 167 0.53 -10.19 -23.91
CA TYR A 167 -0.90 -10.38 -23.70
C TYR A 167 -1.31 -9.97 -22.27
N SER A 168 -0.55 -10.41 -21.27
CA SER A 168 -0.74 -10.03 -19.87
C SER A 168 -0.51 -8.54 -19.64
N ALA A 169 0.49 -7.96 -20.30
CA ALA A 169 0.74 -6.52 -20.25
C ALA A 169 -0.43 -5.70 -20.81
N ILE A 170 -1.06 -6.13 -21.90
CA ILE A 170 -2.27 -5.49 -22.44
C ILE A 170 -3.42 -5.57 -21.42
N LEU A 171 -3.64 -6.73 -20.82
CA LEU A 171 -4.71 -6.92 -19.82
C LEU A 171 -4.48 -6.02 -18.59
N VAL A 172 -3.26 -5.98 -18.08
CA VAL A 172 -2.84 -5.08 -16.99
C VAL A 172 -3.03 -3.62 -17.40
N GLY A 173 -2.70 -3.25 -18.63
CA GLY A 173 -2.92 -1.91 -19.18
C GLY A 173 -4.38 -1.52 -19.26
N ILE A 174 -5.28 -2.41 -19.71
CA ILE A 174 -6.73 -2.18 -19.75
C ILE A 174 -7.28 -1.94 -18.34
N LEU A 175 -6.89 -2.79 -17.38
CA LEU A 175 -7.26 -2.60 -15.97
C LEU A 175 -6.68 -1.28 -15.41
N GLY A 176 -5.50 -0.88 -15.86
CA GLY A 176 -4.85 0.37 -15.48
C GLY A 176 -5.59 1.60 -16.02
N LEU A 177 -6.09 1.53 -17.25
CA LEU A 177 -6.95 2.56 -17.83
C LEU A 177 -8.27 2.69 -17.08
N TRP A 178 -8.85 1.57 -16.63
CA TRP A 178 -10.04 1.58 -15.78
C TRP A 178 -9.78 2.25 -14.42
N PHE A 179 -8.62 1.98 -13.82
CA PHE A 179 -8.20 2.65 -12.60
C PHE A 179 -7.98 4.16 -12.81
N LEU A 180 -7.25 4.53 -13.87
CA LEU A 180 -6.99 5.92 -14.24
C LEU A 180 -8.27 6.70 -14.57
N TYR A 181 -9.25 6.06 -15.21
CA TYR A 181 -10.55 6.66 -15.48
C TYR A 181 -11.22 7.17 -14.20
N TYR A 182 -11.24 6.35 -13.14
CA TYR A 182 -11.83 6.77 -11.87
C TYR A 182 -10.98 7.82 -11.12
N ALA A 183 -9.67 7.81 -11.29
CA ALA A 183 -8.80 8.85 -10.74
C ALA A 183 -9.10 10.21 -11.40
N ILE A 184 -9.21 10.25 -12.74
CA ILE A 184 -9.59 11.46 -13.48
C ILE A 184 -11.02 11.88 -13.16
N LYS A 185 -11.94 10.92 -12.99
CA LYS A 185 -13.31 11.20 -12.57
C LYS A 185 -13.36 11.86 -11.19
N LEU A 186 -12.52 11.43 -10.25
CA LEU A 186 -12.41 12.07 -8.94
C LEU A 186 -11.90 13.52 -9.07
N PHE A 187 -10.93 13.76 -9.94
CA PHE A 187 -10.44 15.12 -10.23
C PHE A 187 -11.52 16.04 -10.80
N LYS A 188 -12.41 15.52 -11.66
CA LYS A 188 -13.50 16.29 -12.26
C LYS A 188 -14.68 16.52 -11.32
N GLU A 189 -15.13 15.48 -10.61
CA GLU A 189 -16.38 15.52 -9.84
C GLU A 189 -16.19 15.79 -8.35
N GLN A 190 -15.01 15.50 -7.79
CA GLN A 190 -14.67 15.74 -6.37
C GLN A 190 -15.65 15.13 -5.36
N SER A 191 -16.37 14.07 -5.75
CA SER A 191 -17.45 13.49 -4.94
C SER A 191 -16.99 12.28 -4.13
N LYS A 192 -17.54 12.13 -2.91
CA LYS A 192 -17.30 10.95 -2.04
C LYS A 192 -17.72 9.65 -2.71
N THR A 193 -18.75 9.68 -3.56
CA THR A 193 -19.21 8.52 -4.34
C THR A 193 -18.15 8.05 -5.33
N VAL A 194 -17.51 8.98 -6.03
CA VAL A 194 -16.42 8.65 -6.96
C VAL A 194 -15.18 8.19 -6.19
N ALA A 195 -14.84 8.83 -5.07
CA ALA A 195 -13.74 8.36 -4.20
C ALA A 195 -13.96 6.91 -3.74
N ARG A 196 -15.20 6.53 -3.38
CA ARG A 196 -15.54 5.15 -3.04
C ARG A 196 -15.34 4.19 -4.22
N LYS A 197 -15.76 4.58 -5.42
CA LYS A 197 -15.54 3.76 -6.62
C LYS A 197 -14.05 3.62 -6.91
N LEU A 198 -13.28 4.71 -6.83
CA LEU A 198 -11.83 4.68 -6.99
C LEU A 198 -11.15 3.73 -5.99
N MET A 199 -11.55 3.79 -4.71
CA MET A 199 -11.06 2.86 -3.69
C MET A 199 -11.33 1.41 -4.06
N LEU A 200 -12.56 1.07 -4.49
CA LEU A 200 -12.89 -0.29 -4.90
C LEU A 200 -12.09 -0.73 -6.14
N VAL A 201 -12.02 0.13 -7.16
CA VAL A 201 -11.26 -0.14 -8.39
C VAL A 201 -9.77 -0.32 -8.10
N SER A 202 -9.19 0.47 -7.20
CA SER A 202 -7.79 0.30 -6.80
C SER A 202 -7.52 -1.07 -6.16
N VAL A 203 -8.40 -1.55 -5.28
CA VAL A 203 -8.26 -2.88 -4.65
C VAL A 203 -8.46 -3.99 -5.68
N SER A 204 -9.44 -3.86 -6.57
CA SER A 204 -9.63 -4.78 -7.69
C SER A 204 -8.39 -4.81 -8.59
N TYR A 205 -7.81 -3.65 -8.90
CA TYR A 205 -6.63 -3.53 -9.73
C TYR A 205 -5.44 -4.31 -9.16
N ILE A 206 -5.01 -4.01 -7.92
CA ILE A 206 -3.85 -4.68 -7.31
C ILE A 206 -4.07 -6.19 -7.16
N THR A 207 -5.31 -6.63 -6.91
CA THR A 207 -5.64 -8.06 -6.77
C THR A 207 -5.59 -8.77 -8.12
N LEU A 208 -6.15 -8.16 -9.16
CA LEU A 208 -6.20 -8.76 -10.49
C LEU A 208 -4.81 -8.83 -11.13
N ILE A 209 -3.97 -7.79 -10.99
CA ILE A 209 -2.62 -7.85 -11.56
C ILE A 209 -1.77 -8.96 -10.92
N GLN A 210 -1.95 -9.25 -9.62
CA GLN A 210 -1.29 -10.37 -8.95
C GLN A 210 -1.68 -11.70 -9.58
N ILE A 211 -2.98 -11.91 -9.78
CA ILE A 211 -3.51 -13.11 -10.42
C ILE A 211 -2.95 -13.22 -11.84
N ILE A 212 -2.91 -12.13 -12.59
CA ILE A 212 -2.38 -12.11 -13.96
C ILE A 212 -0.89 -12.46 -13.96
N TYR A 213 -0.08 -11.87 -13.09
CA TYR A 213 1.37 -12.15 -13.02
C TYR A 213 1.65 -13.63 -12.73
N VAL A 214 0.88 -14.23 -11.81
CA VAL A 214 1.02 -15.66 -11.49
C VAL A 214 0.50 -16.53 -12.64
N ALA A 215 -0.65 -16.19 -13.22
CA ALA A 215 -1.24 -16.93 -14.33
C ALA A 215 -0.36 -16.90 -15.59
N ASP A 216 0.29 -15.77 -15.86
CA ASP A 216 1.21 -15.60 -16.99
C ASP A 216 2.37 -16.60 -16.96
N LYS A 217 2.81 -17.01 -15.76
CA LYS A 217 3.84 -18.03 -15.61
C LYS A 217 3.44 -19.39 -16.22
N PHE A 218 2.16 -19.67 -16.39
CA PHE A 218 1.66 -20.89 -17.05
C PHE A 218 1.43 -20.73 -18.55
N LEU A 219 1.54 -19.50 -19.08
CA LEU A 219 1.41 -19.20 -20.51
C LEU A 219 2.77 -19.17 -21.24
N ARG A 220 3.87 -19.38 -20.52
CA ARG A 220 5.25 -19.35 -21.02
C ARG A 220 5.99 -20.65 -20.70
#